data_AF-A0A2P7NZW3-F1
#
_entry.id   AF-A0A2P7NZW3-F1
#
_cell.length_a   1.000
_cell.length_b   1.000
_cell.length_c   1.000
_cell.angle_alpha   90.00
_cell.angle_beta   90.00
_cell.angle_gamma   90.00
#
_symmetry.space_group_name_H-M   'P 1'
#
loop_
_entity.id
_entity.type
_entity.pdbx_description
1 polymer ?
#
loop_
_entity_poly.entity_id
_entity_poly.type
_entity_poly.pdbx_seq_one_letter_code
_entity_poly.pdbx_strand_id
1 'polypeptide(L)'
;MKTRTLLILLIFILPVGFPQAIAGSEIYKFVDKDGNITFTNRRISNAEKISITSFSRNTISSQPKTSLNSNLPRIKETAQKDRDGMRHQILKQELIAEEKLFNDTQKFLDEIRNKPELNNSSQEKVVQLRNKLFKHQRNVAALKKELNR
;
A
#
# COMPACT_ATOMS: atom_id res chain seq x y z
N MET A 1 -23.02 59.97 2.27
CA MET A 1 -22.16 59.38 3.34
C MET A 1 -22.38 57.87 3.45
N LYS A 2 -22.09 57.10 2.39
CA LYS A 2 -22.30 55.63 2.33
C LYS A 2 -21.08 54.86 1.79
N THR A 3 -19.90 55.47 1.81
CA THR A 3 -18.65 54.87 1.31
C THR A 3 -17.61 54.62 2.41
N ARG A 4 -17.87 55.03 3.67
CA ARG A 4 -16.96 54.82 4.80
C ARG A 4 -17.24 53.54 5.59
N THR A 5 -18.45 53.00 5.52
CA THR A 5 -18.82 51.75 6.21
C THR A 5 -18.32 50.49 5.48
N LEU A 6 -18.03 50.59 4.17
CA LEU A 6 -17.53 49.47 3.37
C LEU A 6 -16.02 49.23 3.53
N LEU A 7 -15.28 50.21 4.08
CA LEU A 7 -13.82 50.11 4.31
C LEU A 7 -13.47 49.48 5.66
N ILE A 8 -14.43 49.40 6.60
CA ILE A 8 -14.21 48.82 7.94
C ILE A 8 -14.50 47.30 7.96
N LEU A 9 -15.24 46.78 6.96
CA LEU A 9 -15.47 45.32 6.84
C LEU A 9 -14.29 44.57 6.17
N LEU A 10 -13.32 45.29 5.57
CA LEU A 10 -12.17 44.69 4.86
C LEU A 10 -10.92 44.52 5.75
N ILE A 11 -11.00 44.80 7.05
CA ILE A 11 -9.88 44.68 8.00
C ILE A 11 -10.00 43.43 8.90
N PHE A 12 -11.07 42.64 8.78
CA PHE A 12 -11.27 41.43 9.59
C PHE A 12 -10.92 40.11 8.89
N ILE A 13 -10.02 40.15 7.91
CA ILE A 13 -9.43 38.95 7.29
C ILE A 13 -7.91 39.12 7.24
N LEU A 14 -7.31 39.31 8.41
CA LEU A 14 -5.90 38.96 8.60
C LEU A 14 -5.86 37.45 8.89
N PRO A 15 -5.29 36.60 8.00
CA PRO A 15 -4.98 35.25 8.40
C PRO A 15 -3.86 35.33 9.43
N VAL A 16 -4.20 35.13 10.70
CA VAL A 16 -3.23 34.83 11.75
C VAL A 16 -2.49 33.58 11.29
N GLY A 17 -1.24 33.76 10.88
CA GLY A 17 -0.39 32.68 10.39
C GLY A 17 -0.31 31.59 11.45
N PHE A 18 -0.86 30.42 11.13
CA PHE A 18 -0.63 29.22 11.92
C PHE A 18 0.89 28.98 12.01
N PRO A 19 1.49 28.87 13.21
CA PRO A 19 2.87 28.45 13.32
C PRO A 19 2.96 27.03 12.74
N GLN A 20 3.59 26.91 11.58
CA GLN A 20 3.96 25.62 11.01
C GLN A 20 5.03 25.05 11.93
N ALA A 21 4.63 24.21 12.89
CA ALA A 21 5.55 23.36 13.60
C ALA A 21 6.15 22.38 12.58
N ILE A 22 7.34 22.70 12.08
CA ILE A 22 8.13 21.80 11.25
C ILE A 22 8.61 20.69 12.18
N ALA A 23 7.83 19.61 12.28
CA ALA A 23 8.20 18.41 13.00
C ALA A 23 9.28 17.65 12.20
N GLY A 24 10.52 18.13 12.25
CA GLY A 24 11.67 17.36 11.79
C GLY A 24 11.91 16.20 12.75
N SER A 25 11.75 14.96 12.28
CA SER A 25 12.15 13.79 13.08
C SER A 25 13.66 13.64 13.00
N GLU A 26 14.37 14.19 13.99
CA GLU A 26 15.80 13.95 14.14
C GLU A 26 16.02 12.49 14.53
N ILE A 27 16.70 11.73 13.67
CA ILE A 27 17.02 10.32 13.92
C ILE A 27 18.46 10.23 14.42
N TYR A 28 18.66 9.49 15.50
CA TYR A 28 19.96 9.24 16.11
C TYR A 28 20.30 7.74 16.03
N LYS A 29 21.56 7.42 15.77
CA LYS A 29 22.11 6.06 15.80
C LYS A 29 22.97 5.89 17.04
N PHE A 30 22.58 4.97 17.90
CA PHE A 30 23.39 4.55 19.03
C PHE A 30 24.02 3.19 18.75
N VAL A 31 25.30 3.04 19.10
CA VAL A 31 26.02 1.77 19.02
C VAL A 31 26.46 1.41 20.44
N ASP A 32 25.97 0.29 20.95
CA ASP A 32 26.32 -0.18 22.30
C ASP A 32 27.69 -0.86 22.32
N LYS A 33 28.21 -1.13 23.52
CA LYS A 33 29.51 -1.81 23.75
C LYS A 33 29.59 -3.19 23.10
N ASP A 34 28.44 -3.86 22.96
CA ASP A 34 28.31 -5.16 22.31
C ASP A 34 28.16 -5.06 20.77
N GLY A 35 28.21 -3.84 20.22
CA GLY A 35 28.08 -3.59 18.77
C GLY A 35 26.64 -3.53 18.25
N ASN A 36 25.64 -3.59 19.13
CA ASN A 36 24.23 -3.51 18.75
C ASN A 36 23.84 -2.08 18.34
N ILE A 37 23.12 -1.95 17.21
CA ILE A 37 22.72 -0.67 16.64
C ILE A 37 21.24 -0.39 16.95
N THR A 38 20.96 0.75 17.57
CA THR A 38 19.60 1.20 17.87
C THR A 38 19.34 2.58 17.28
N PHE A 39 18.23 2.73 16.53
CA PHE A 39 17.77 4.01 16.00
C PHE A 39 16.69 4.61 16.90
N THR A 40 16.81 5.89 17.22
CA THR A 40 15.89 6.59 18.13
C THR A 40 15.63 8.02 17.68
N ASN A 41 14.43 8.53 18.00
CA ASN A 41 14.04 9.92 17.76
C ASN A 41 14.33 10.84 18.96
N ARG A 42 15.04 10.33 19.98
CA ARG A 42 15.45 11.09 21.18
C ARG A 42 16.97 11.22 21.21
N ARG A 43 17.47 12.38 21.63
CA ARG A 43 18.91 12.59 21.83
C ARG A 43 19.40 11.74 23.01
N ILE A 44 20.35 10.84 22.75
CA ILE A 44 20.99 9.98 23.77
C ILE A 44 22.50 10.29 23.76
N SER A 45 23.18 10.18 24.91
CA SER A 45 24.64 10.32 24.96
C SER A 45 25.32 9.22 24.15
N ASN A 46 26.40 9.55 23.45
CA ASN A 46 27.11 8.66 22.52
C ASN A 46 26.30 8.20 21.29
N ALA A 47 25.15 8.83 20.99
CA ALA A 47 24.43 8.60 19.75
C ALA A 47 24.83 9.61 18.67
N GLU A 48 25.10 9.13 17.46
CA GLU A 48 25.43 9.95 16.30
C GLU A 48 24.13 10.43 15.63
N LYS A 49 23.99 11.75 15.43
CA LYS A 49 22.83 12.33 14.75
C LYS A 49 22.91 12.02 13.26
N ILE A 50 21.91 11.32 12.74
CA ILE A 50 21.80 11.07 11.30
C ILE A 50 21.13 12.28 10.66
N SER A 51 21.91 13.03 9.89
CA SER A 51 21.34 14.00 8.95
C SER A 51 20.73 13.22 7.78
N ILE A 52 19.42 12.98 7.83
CA ILE A 52 18.64 12.70 6.63
C ILE A 52 18.56 13.98 5.80
N THR A 53 19.67 14.34 5.17
CA THR A 53 19.61 15.19 3.98
C THR A 53 18.80 14.40 2.98
N SER A 54 17.51 14.72 2.86
CA SER A 54 16.79 14.41 1.65
C SER A 54 17.64 14.95 0.52
N PHE A 55 18.15 14.08 -0.35
CA PHE A 55 18.71 14.50 -1.62
C PHE A 55 17.54 15.04 -2.45
N SER A 56 17.06 16.23 -2.08
CA SER A 56 16.11 17.02 -2.85
C SER A 56 16.88 17.51 -4.07
N ARG A 57 16.83 16.72 -5.14
CA ARG A 57 17.35 17.04 -6.46
C ARG A 57 16.45 18.11 -7.09
N ASN A 58 16.41 19.30 -6.51
CA ASN A 58 15.66 20.43 -7.06
C ASN A 58 16.60 21.62 -7.26
N THR A 59 17.61 21.45 -8.11
CA THR A 59 18.15 22.57 -8.90
C THR A 59 17.67 22.37 -10.33
N ILE A 60 16.58 23.06 -10.65
CA ILE A 60 16.06 23.17 -12.02
C ILE A 60 17.07 24.05 -12.77
N SER A 61 17.93 23.41 -13.55
CA SER A 61 18.68 24.03 -14.63
C SER A 61 18.71 23.03 -15.79
N SER A 62 17.90 23.37 -16.79
CA SER A 62 17.74 22.81 -18.12
C SER A 62 18.97 22.06 -18.69
N GLN A 63 18.91 20.73 -18.79
CA GLN A 63 19.41 19.95 -19.96
C GLN A 63 19.13 18.43 -19.82
N PRO A 64 19.08 17.68 -20.94
CA PRO A 64 18.30 16.45 -21.06
C PRO A 64 19.02 15.19 -20.55
N LYS A 65 18.18 14.20 -20.23
CA LYS A 65 18.47 12.78 -19.91
C LYS A 65 19.85 12.30 -20.38
N THR A 66 20.67 11.76 -19.47
CA THR A 66 21.44 10.50 -19.63
C THR A 66 22.16 10.12 -18.31
N SER A 67 22.08 8.82 -17.99
CA SER A 67 22.94 8.02 -17.10
C SER A 67 23.12 8.40 -15.61
N LEU A 68 22.13 8.09 -14.78
CA LEU A 68 22.42 7.58 -13.43
C LEU A 68 21.57 6.33 -13.19
N ASN A 69 22.09 5.17 -13.56
CA ASN A 69 21.64 3.85 -13.10
C ASN A 69 22.70 2.76 -13.39
N SER A 70 23.98 3.12 -13.45
CA SER A 70 25.08 2.19 -13.77
C SER A 70 25.59 1.38 -12.57
N ASN A 71 25.10 1.64 -11.35
CA ASN A 71 25.59 1.00 -10.12
C ASN A 71 24.59 0.03 -9.47
N LEU A 72 23.47 -0.30 -10.13
CA LEU A 72 22.63 -1.42 -9.70
C LEU A 72 23.07 -2.68 -10.46
N PRO A 73 23.25 -3.84 -9.80
CA PRO A 73 23.52 -5.09 -10.49
C PRO A 73 22.39 -5.37 -11.49
N ARG A 74 22.69 -5.35 -12.79
CA ARG A 74 21.72 -5.72 -13.83
C ARG A 74 21.43 -7.21 -13.67
N ILE A 75 20.18 -7.54 -13.33
CA ILE A 75 19.75 -8.93 -13.24
C ILE A 75 19.86 -9.54 -14.64
N LYS A 76 20.44 -10.74 -14.73
CA LYS A 76 20.55 -11.48 -16.00
C LYS A 76 19.15 -11.67 -16.59
N GLU A 77 19.01 -11.44 -17.90
CA GLU A 77 17.73 -11.55 -18.61
C GLU A 77 17.11 -12.95 -18.47
N THR A 78 17.95 -13.99 -18.42
CA THR A 78 17.53 -15.37 -18.14
C THR A 78 16.86 -15.50 -16.77
N ALA A 79 17.44 -14.92 -15.72
CA ALA A 79 16.88 -14.96 -14.37
C ALA A 79 15.57 -14.18 -14.25
N GLN A 80 15.38 -13.12 -15.04
CA GLN A 80 14.10 -12.41 -15.11
C GLN A 80 13.03 -13.28 -15.78
N LYS A 81 13.37 -13.90 -16.93
CA LYS A 81 12.46 -14.78 -17.66
C LYS A 81 12.05 -16.01 -16.84
N ASP A 82 12.97 -16.61 -16.10
CA ASP A 82 12.69 -17.76 -15.24
C ASP A 82 11.72 -17.39 -14.12
N ARG A 83 11.88 -16.20 -13.52
CA ARG A 83 10.95 -15.66 -12.52
C ARG A 83 9.57 -15.41 -13.12
N ASP A 84 9.51 -14.80 -14.30
CA ASP A 84 8.24 -14.50 -14.96
C ASP A 84 7.51 -15.79 -15.37
N GLY A 85 8.24 -16.81 -15.83
CA GLY A 85 7.70 -18.15 -16.09
C GLY A 85 7.17 -18.83 -14.84
N MET A 86 7.92 -18.77 -13.72
CA MET A 86 7.48 -19.30 -12.43
C MET A 86 6.23 -18.57 -11.92
N ARG A 87 6.21 -17.23 -11.99
CA ARG A 87 5.05 -16.42 -11.62
C ARG A 87 3.82 -16.83 -12.44
N HIS A 88 3.96 -17.00 -13.75
CA HIS A 88 2.87 -17.44 -14.60
C HIS A 88 2.33 -18.82 -14.21
N GLN A 89 3.23 -19.76 -13.89
CA GLN A 89 2.85 -21.09 -13.44
C GLN A 89 2.10 -21.05 -12.09
N ILE A 90 2.59 -20.26 -11.13
CA ILE A 90 1.94 -20.07 -9.83
C ILE A 90 0.53 -19.49 -10.03
N LEU A 91 0.39 -18.42 -10.82
CA LEU A 91 -0.91 -17.80 -11.09
C LEU A 91 -1.91 -18.77 -11.74
N LYS A 92 -1.44 -19.66 -12.63
CA LYS A 92 -2.29 -20.72 -13.21
C LYS A 92 -2.75 -21.74 -12.18
N GLN A 93 -1.86 -22.18 -11.30
CA GLN A 93 -2.20 -23.14 -10.25
C GLN A 93 -3.19 -22.52 -9.24
N GLU A 94 -2.95 -21.27 -8.85
CA GLU A 94 -3.86 -20.49 -8.01
C GLU A 94 -5.23 -20.33 -8.67
N LEU A 95 -5.28 -20.05 -9.98
CA LEU A 95 -6.53 -19.93 -10.71
C LEU A 95 -7.36 -21.22 -10.66
N ILE A 96 -6.72 -22.37 -10.91
CA ILE A 96 -7.38 -23.68 -10.86
C ILE A 96 -7.92 -23.96 -9.45
N ALA A 97 -7.12 -23.66 -8.43
CA ALA A 97 -7.54 -23.83 -7.03
C ALA A 97 -8.73 -22.93 -6.68
N GLU A 98 -8.69 -21.66 -7.10
CA GLU A 98 -9.76 -20.70 -6.82
C GLU A 98 -11.07 -21.05 -7.55
N GLU A 99 -11.00 -21.51 -8.80
CA GLU A 99 -12.18 -21.99 -9.55
C GLU A 99 -12.80 -23.23 -8.89
N LYS A 100 -11.97 -24.14 -8.36
CA LYS A 100 -12.46 -25.29 -7.58
C LYS A 100 -13.18 -24.82 -6.31
N LEU A 101 -12.58 -23.91 -5.53
CA LEU A 101 -13.18 -23.37 -4.31
C LEU A 101 -14.49 -22.63 -4.59
N PHE A 102 -14.58 -21.91 -5.70
CA PHE A 102 -15.80 -21.27 -6.17
C PHE A 102 -16.91 -22.30 -6.40
N ASN A 103 -16.62 -23.34 -7.19
CA ASN A 103 -17.58 -24.41 -7.51
C ASN A 103 -18.03 -25.18 -6.26
N ASP A 104 -17.11 -25.51 -5.35
CA ASP A 104 -17.43 -26.20 -4.11
C ASP A 104 -18.33 -25.33 -3.22
N THR A 105 -18.02 -24.02 -3.08
CA THR A 105 -18.86 -23.08 -2.32
C THR A 105 -20.26 -22.94 -2.93
N GLN A 106 -20.37 -22.96 -4.26
CA GLN A 106 -21.65 -22.94 -4.96
C GLN A 106 -22.48 -24.20 -4.65
N LYS A 107 -21.86 -25.39 -4.71
CA LYS A 107 -22.53 -26.65 -4.35
C LYS A 107 -23.04 -26.64 -2.91
N PHE A 108 -22.24 -26.17 -1.95
CA PHE A 108 -22.68 -26.06 -0.56
C PHE A 108 -23.87 -25.10 -0.38
N LEU A 109 -23.93 -24.00 -1.15
CA LEU A 109 -25.08 -23.11 -1.16
C LEU A 109 -26.34 -23.80 -1.68
N ASP A 110 -26.21 -24.58 -2.75
CA ASP A 110 -27.33 -25.32 -3.34
C ASP A 110 -27.82 -26.44 -2.40
N GLU A 111 -26.90 -27.15 -1.74
CA GLU A 111 -27.23 -28.17 -0.73
C GLU A 111 -28.02 -27.59 0.44
N ILE A 112 -27.64 -26.41 0.94
CA ILE A 112 -28.36 -25.75 2.04
C ILE A 112 -29.73 -25.25 1.56
N ARG A 113 -29.81 -24.73 0.34
CA ARG A 113 -31.09 -24.27 -0.25
C ARG A 113 -32.10 -25.41 -0.38
N ASN A 114 -31.63 -26.63 -0.67
CA ASN A 114 -32.48 -27.81 -0.83
C ASN A 114 -32.90 -28.46 0.51
N LYS A 115 -32.37 -28.01 1.66
CA LYS A 115 -32.79 -28.49 2.99
C LYS A 115 -33.85 -27.55 3.59
N PRO A 116 -35.07 -28.04 3.85
CA PRO A 116 -36.20 -27.19 4.27
C PRO A 116 -36.14 -26.68 5.72
N GLU A 117 -35.17 -27.09 6.53
CA GLU A 117 -35.06 -26.67 7.94
C GLU A 117 -34.18 -25.42 8.08
N LEU A 118 -34.74 -24.27 7.73
CA LEU A 118 -34.09 -22.96 7.88
C LEU A 118 -34.27 -22.41 9.30
N ASN A 119 -33.34 -22.77 10.17
CA ASN A 119 -33.15 -22.09 11.46
C ASN A 119 -32.35 -20.78 11.27
N ASN A 120 -32.39 -19.85 12.23
CA ASN A 120 -31.61 -18.60 12.20
C ASN A 120 -30.11 -18.84 11.93
N SER A 121 -29.54 -19.93 12.46
CA SER A 121 -28.15 -20.33 12.19
C SER A 121 -27.90 -20.74 10.74
N SER A 122 -28.88 -21.36 10.07
CA SER A 122 -28.79 -21.72 8.66
C SER A 122 -28.77 -20.47 7.77
N GLN A 123 -29.55 -19.44 8.12
CA GLN A 123 -29.58 -18.18 7.39
C GLN A 123 -28.24 -17.43 7.47
N GLU A 124 -27.59 -17.40 8.64
CA GLU A 124 -26.26 -16.82 8.78
C GLU A 124 -25.22 -17.55 7.92
N LYS A 125 -25.25 -18.90 7.92
CA LYS A 125 -24.36 -19.71 7.08
C LYS A 125 -24.55 -19.42 5.59
N VAL A 126 -25.80 -19.23 5.12
CA VAL A 126 -26.08 -18.85 3.73
C VAL A 126 -25.45 -17.50 3.39
N VAL A 127 -25.56 -16.51 4.28
CA VAL A 127 -24.94 -15.19 4.08
C VAL A 127 -23.41 -15.30 4.02
N GLN A 128 -22.81 -16.06 4.94
CA GLN A 128 -21.36 -16.30 4.95
C GLN A 128 -20.87 -16.98 3.67
N LEU A 129 -21.59 -18.00 3.19
CA LEU A 129 -21.25 -18.69 1.96
C LEU A 129 -21.41 -17.80 0.73
N ARG A 130 -22.44 -16.96 0.67
CA ARG A 130 -22.59 -15.97 -0.41
C ARG A 130 -21.44 -14.97 -0.44
N ASN A 131 -21.03 -14.46 0.72
CA ASN A 131 -19.88 -13.57 0.82
C ASN A 131 -18.59 -14.26 0.36
N LYS A 132 -18.40 -15.53 0.75
CA LYS A 132 -17.26 -16.34 0.31
C LYS A 132 -17.27 -16.58 -1.20
N LEU A 133 -18.43 -16.89 -1.77
CA LEU A 133 -18.60 -17.07 -3.22
C LEU A 133 -18.24 -15.80 -3.99
N PHE A 134 -18.71 -14.63 -3.53
CA PHE A 134 -18.37 -13.34 -4.15
C PHE A 134 -16.88 -13.03 -4.06
N LYS A 135 -16.24 -13.35 -2.92
CA LYS A 135 -14.78 -13.25 -2.78
C LYS A 135 -14.06 -14.12 -3.81
N HIS A 136 -14.44 -15.40 -3.93
CA HIS A 136 -13.83 -16.32 -4.91
C HIS A 136 -14.00 -15.82 -6.34
N GLN A 137 -15.20 -15.32 -6.70
CA GLN A 137 -15.46 -14.75 -8.02
C GLN A 137 -14.52 -13.57 -8.34
N ARG A 138 -14.32 -12.66 -7.38
CA ARG A 138 -13.43 -11.50 -7.55
C ARG A 138 -11.97 -11.92 -7.70
N ASN A 139 -11.53 -12.91 -6.93
CA ASN A 139 -10.18 -13.46 -7.02
C ASN A 139 -9.93 -14.11 -8.38
N VAL A 140 -10.86 -14.94 -8.87
CA VAL A 140 -10.78 -15.54 -10.22
C VAL A 140 -10.64 -14.46 -11.29
N ALA A 141 -11.44 -13.39 -11.21
CA ALA A 141 -11.34 -12.28 -12.16
C ALA A 141 -9.98 -11.54 -12.09
N ALA A 142 -9.45 -11.34 -10.88
CA ALA A 142 -8.14 -10.73 -10.68
C ALA A 142 -7.00 -11.60 -11.24
N LEU A 143 -7.01 -12.90 -10.96
CA LEU A 143 -6.02 -13.85 -11.46
C LEU A 143 -6.04 -13.95 -12.99
N LYS A 144 -7.24 -14.00 -13.60
CA LYS A 144 -7.38 -13.95 -15.08
C LYS A 144 -6.83 -12.66 -15.67
N LYS A 145 -6.99 -11.53 -14.99
CA LYS A 145 -6.43 -10.25 -15.42
C LYS A 145 -4.90 -10.24 -15.33
N GLU A 146 -4.32 -10.76 -14.25
CA GLU A 146 -2.86 -10.84 -14.09
C GLU A 146 -2.21 -11.81 -15.08
N LEU A 147 -2.89 -12.89 -15.47
CA LEU A 147 -2.41 -13.83 -16.50
C LEU A 147 -2.40 -13.25 -17.92
N ASN A 148 -3.22 -12.23 -18.18
CA ASN A 148 -3.32 -11.54 -19.47
C ASN A 148 -2.40 -10.32 -19.57
N ARG A 149 -1.63 -10.02 -18.53
CA ARG A 149 -0.73 -8.88 -18.44
C ARG A 149 0.69 -9.25 -18.87
#